data_AF-A0A3S1JNI9-F1
#
_entry.id   AF-A0A3S1JNI9-F1
#
_cell.length_a   1.000
_cell.length_b   1.000
_cell.length_c   1.000
_cell.angle_alpha   90.00
_cell.angle_beta   90.00
_cell.angle_gamma   90.00
#
_symmetry.space_group_name_H-M   'P 1'
#
loop_
_entity.id
_entity.type
_entity.pdbx_description
1 polymer ?
#
loop_
_entity_poly.entity_id
_entity_poly.type
_entity_poly.pdbx_seq_one_letter_code
_entity_poly.pdbx_strand_id
1 'polypeptide(L)'
;MFGKRGSDDGSRFTPEFRQPAPAPAAPAANPAETAVLAKPAPPPSLGASAAPPPVRRAVEAPPLAPEPKKIQRQKSETYYDTKSQVFAALIDTIDLSQLAKLDPESAREEIRDIVNDIIAIKNFAMSIAEQEELLEDICNDVLGYGPLEPLLARDDIADIMVNGSKNVYIEVNGKVEQTGIRFRDNQQLLNICQRIVSQVGRRVDESSPICDARLPDGSRVNVIAPPLAIDGTALTIRKFKKDKLTLD
;
A
#
# COMPACT_ATOMS: atom_id res chain seq x y z
N MET A 1 15.64 18.98 70.15
CA MET A 1 14.47 19.87 70.33
C MET A 1 13.50 19.58 69.18
N PHE A 2 12.25 19.18 69.46
CA PHE A 2 11.05 20.05 69.43
C PHE A 2 10.85 20.77 68.08
N GLY A 3 9.72 20.67 67.37
CA GLY A 3 8.45 19.93 67.56
C GLY A 3 7.65 19.90 66.24
N LYS A 4 6.88 18.86 65.91
CA LYS A 4 5.49 18.53 66.34
C LYS A 4 4.35 19.34 65.66
N ARG A 5 3.61 18.61 64.80
CA ARG A 5 2.14 18.63 64.53
C ARG A 5 1.52 19.67 63.61
N GLY A 6 0.59 19.16 62.79
CA GLY A 6 -0.41 19.83 61.97
C GLY A 6 -1.22 18.77 61.20
N SER A 7 -2.26 18.22 61.83
CA SER A 7 -3.21 17.24 61.25
C SER A 7 -4.56 17.91 60.97
N ASP A 8 -5.50 17.15 60.39
CA ASP A 8 -6.93 17.48 60.10
C ASP A 8 -7.18 18.44 58.91
N ASP A 9 -8.24 18.30 58.11
CA ASP A 9 -9.33 17.29 58.07
C ASP A 9 -9.90 17.14 56.62
N GLY A 10 -10.58 16.03 56.35
CA GLY A 10 -11.88 16.02 55.68
C GLY A 10 -12.05 16.58 54.27
N SER A 11 -11.92 15.72 53.25
CA SER A 11 -13.08 15.41 52.37
C SER A 11 -12.84 14.17 51.51
N ARG A 12 -13.69 13.15 51.68
CA ARG A 12 -13.79 12.03 50.75
C ARG A 12 -14.64 12.48 49.54
N PHE A 13 -14.12 12.32 48.33
CA PHE A 13 -14.93 12.36 47.11
C PHE A 13 -14.70 11.09 46.27
N THR A 14 -15.48 10.07 46.59
CA THR A 14 -15.75 8.94 45.69
C THR A 14 -16.85 9.34 44.70
N PRO A 15 -16.63 9.31 43.38
CA PRO A 15 -17.73 9.39 42.43
C PRO A 15 -18.50 8.06 42.42
N GLU A 16 -19.77 8.09 42.82
CA GLU A 16 -20.65 6.92 42.82
C GLU A 16 -20.88 6.35 41.41
N PHE A 17 -20.78 5.03 41.29
CA PHE A 17 -21.30 4.30 40.13
C PHE A 17 -22.83 4.32 40.12
N ARG A 18 -23.43 5.19 39.29
CA ARG A 18 -24.88 5.26 39.11
C ARG A 18 -25.38 4.10 38.24
N GLN A 19 -25.81 3.01 38.85
CA GLN A 19 -26.51 1.92 38.17
C GLN A 19 -27.91 2.38 37.71
N PRO A 20 -28.33 2.13 36.45
CA PRO A 20 -29.72 2.26 36.04
C PRO A 20 -30.53 1.03 36.48
N ALA A 21 -31.75 1.28 36.99
CA ALA A 21 -32.68 0.25 37.46
C ALA A 21 -33.34 -0.53 36.29
N PRO A 22 -33.89 -1.75 36.52
CA PRO A 22 -34.24 -2.68 35.44
C PRO A 22 -35.57 -2.37 34.74
N ALA A 23 -35.65 -2.68 33.45
CA ALA A 23 -36.89 -2.64 32.66
C ALA A 23 -37.67 -3.99 32.75
N PRO A 24 -39.01 -3.97 32.74
CA PRO A 24 -39.84 -5.16 32.93
C PRO A 24 -40.04 -6.02 31.65
N ALA A 25 -40.60 -7.22 31.85
CA ALA A 25 -40.63 -8.33 30.90
C ALA A 25 -41.59 -8.20 29.70
N ALA A 26 -41.33 -9.01 28.67
CA ALA A 26 -42.09 -9.09 27.42
C ALA A 26 -43.33 -10.02 27.48
N PRO A 27 -44.36 -9.78 26.65
CA PRO A 27 -45.42 -10.74 26.36
C PRO A 27 -45.56 -11.19 24.88
N ALA A 28 -45.80 -12.50 24.71
CA ALA A 28 -46.63 -13.20 23.71
C ALA A 28 -46.77 -12.75 22.22
N ALA A 29 -46.08 -13.49 21.34
CA ALA A 29 -46.55 -14.27 20.16
C ALA A 29 -47.84 -13.97 19.33
N ASN A 30 -47.63 -14.05 18.00
CA ASN A 30 -48.53 -14.51 16.89
C ASN A 30 -49.74 -13.66 16.45
N PRO A 31 -50.30 -13.85 15.22
CA PRO A 31 -50.03 -14.86 14.15
C PRO A 31 -49.53 -14.21 12.82
N ALA A 32 -49.45 -14.81 11.61
CA ALA A 32 -49.96 -16.08 11.04
C ALA A 32 -49.11 -16.59 9.84
N GLU A 33 -49.31 -17.87 9.49
CA GLU A 33 -49.41 -18.52 8.14
C GLU A 33 -48.55 -18.02 6.93
N THR A 34 -48.00 -18.88 6.05
CA THR A 34 -48.30 -20.29 5.74
C THR A 34 -47.09 -21.03 5.12
N ALA A 35 -47.03 -22.36 5.28
CA ALA A 35 -46.20 -23.27 4.47
C ALA A 35 -46.79 -23.42 3.04
N VAL A 36 -46.23 -24.13 2.05
CA VAL A 36 -45.58 -25.46 2.06
C VAL A 36 -44.73 -25.69 0.80
N LEU A 37 -43.70 -26.54 0.93
CA LEU A 37 -43.00 -27.23 -0.17
C LEU A 37 -43.70 -28.56 -0.50
N ALA A 38 -43.97 -28.85 -1.79
CA ALA A 38 -44.24 -30.20 -2.26
C ALA A 38 -44.00 -30.34 -3.78
N LYS A 39 -43.45 -31.50 -4.20
CA LYS A 39 -43.30 -31.93 -5.61
C LYS A 39 -43.36 -33.46 -5.67
N PRO A 40 -44.15 -34.05 -6.58
CA PRO A 40 -43.63 -35.13 -7.45
C PRO A 40 -44.23 -35.12 -8.89
N ALA A 41 -43.82 -36.07 -9.74
CA ALA A 41 -44.20 -36.30 -11.15
C ALA A 41 -44.44 -37.82 -11.40
N PRO A 42 -44.58 -38.38 -12.64
CA PRO A 42 -45.07 -37.95 -13.98
C PRO A 42 -46.39 -38.74 -14.32
N PRO A 43 -46.64 -39.43 -15.47
CA PRO A 43 -46.45 -39.25 -16.94
C PRO A 43 -47.86 -39.25 -17.68
N PRO A 44 -48.13 -39.74 -18.92
CA PRO A 44 -47.34 -40.03 -20.14
C PRO A 44 -47.84 -39.29 -21.44
N SER A 45 -47.52 -39.83 -22.62
CA SER A 45 -47.43 -39.19 -23.96
C SER A 45 -48.65 -39.25 -24.90
N LEU A 46 -48.66 -38.39 -25.96
CA LEU A 46 -48.78 -38.72 -27.41
C LEU A 46 -49.07 -37.45 -28.28
N GLY A 47 -48.63 -37.42 -29.56
CA GLY A 47 -49.26 -36.55 -30.59
C GLY A 47 -48.37 -35.61 -31.43
N ALA A 48 -48.13 -35.95 -32.70
CA ALA A 48 -47.26 -35.33 -33.68
C ALA A 48 -47.61 -33.91 -34.25
N SER A 49 -46.58 -33.31 -34.89
CA SER A 49 -46.62 -32.51 -36.14
C SER A 49 -46.80 -30.97 -36.13
N ALA A 50 -45.75 -30.23 -36.52
CA ALA A 50 -45.76 -29.21 -37.59
C ALA A 50 -44.34 -28.62 -37.85
N ALA A 51 -44.05 -28.21 -39.09
CA ALA A 51 -42.77 -27.62 -39.53
C ALA A 51 -42.80 -26.06 -39.53
N PRO A 52 -41.67 -25.35 -39.67
CA PRO A 52 -41.52 -23.98 -39.16
C PRO A 52 -41.68 -22.84 -40.20
N PRO A 53 -41.94 -21.59 -39.75
CA PRO A 53 -41.66 -20.38 -40.53
C PRO A 53 -40.22 -19.87 -40.33
N PRO A 54 -39.60 -19.19 -41.33
CA PRO A 54 -38.22 -18.73 -41.23
C PRO A 54 -38.09 -17.41 -40.47
N VAL A 55 -37.37 -17.42 -39.35
CA VAL A 55 -36.96 -16.19 -38.66
C VAL A 55 -35.50 -15.88 -38.97
N ARG A 56 -35.24 -14.62 -39.28
CA ARG A 56 -33.99 -14.13 -39.89
C ARG A 56 -32.77 -14.42 -39.00
N ARG A 57 -31.64 -14.79 -39.60
CA ARG A 57 -30.33 -14.76 -38.92
C ARG A 57 -30.09 -13.33 -38.42
N ALA A 58 -30.15 -13.13 -37.10
CA ALA A 58 -29.47 -12.00 -36.49
C ALA A 58 -27.97 -12.21 -36.73
N VAL A 59 -27.32 -11.21 -37.32
CA VAL A 59 -25.86 -11.21 -37.42
C VAL A 59 -25.35 -10.93 -36.01
N GLU A 60 -24.74 -11.94 -35.39
CA GLU A 60 -24.13 -11.83 -34.08
C GLU A 60 -23.02 -10.78 -34.15
N ALA A 61 -23.13 -9.71 -33.36
CA ALA A 61 -22.13 -8.67 -33.32
C ALA A 61 -20.81 -9.29 -32.81
N PRO A 62 -19.66 -9.03 -33.46
CA PRO A 62 -18.40 -9.58 -33.00
C PRO A 62 -18.15 -9.10 -31.55
N PRO A 63 -17.65 -9.98 -30.66
CA PRO A 63 -17.42 -9.61 -29.27
C PRO A 63 -16.46 -8.43 -29.22
N LEU A 64 -16.81 -7.42 -28.41
CA LEU A 64 -15.99 -6.26 -28.12
C LEU A 64 -14.56 -6.74 -27.82
N ALA A 65 -13.59 -6.20 -28.56
CA ALA A 65 -12.19 -6.51 -28.34
C ALA A 65 -11.85 -6.23 -26.86
N PRO A 66 -11.10 -7.12 -26.18
CA PRO A 66 -10.72 -6.89 -24.79
C PRO A 66 -9.94 -5.58 -24.72
N GLU A 67 -10.42 -4.65 -23.89
CA GLU A 67 -9.71 -3.40 -23.64
C GLU A 67 -8.25 -3.71 -23.27
N PRO A 68 -7.26 -2.95 -23.80
CA PRO A 68 -5.87 -3.20 -23.49
C PRO A 68 -5.63 -2.87 -22.01
N LYS A 69 -5.74 -3.89 -21.16
CA LYS A 69 -5.24 -3.86 -19.78
C LYS A 69 -3.82 -3.31 -19.85
N LYS A 70 -3.60 -2.11 -19.30
CA LYS A 70 -2.30 -1.46 -19.32
C LYS A 70 -1.26 -2.44 -18.80
N ILE A 71 -0.44 -2.96 -19.70
CA ILE A 71 0.62 -3.91 -19.37
C ILE A 71 1.67 -3.10 -18.60
N GLN A 72 1.52 -3.03 -17.28
CA GLN A 72 2.65 -2.76 -16.40
C GLN A 72 3.68 -3.83 -16.78
N ARG A 73 4.76 -3.40 -17.41
CA ARG A 73 5.85 -4.25 -17.86
C ARG A 73 6.42 -4.89 -16.60
N GLN A 74 6.01 -6.13 -16.31
CA GLN A 74 6.51 -6.84 -15.14
C GLN A 74 8.00 -7.08 -15.40
N LYS A 75 8.85 -6.26 -14.77
CA LYS A 75 10.31 -6.39 -14.89
C LYS A 75 10.67 -7.84 -14.51
N SER A 76 11.53 -8.48 -15.29
CA SER A 76 11.88 -9.89 -15.09
C SER A 76 12.60 -10.09 -13.75
N GLU A 77 12.55 -11.30 -13.19
CA GLU A 77 13.29 -11.60 -11.94
C GLU A 77 14.79 -11.32 -12.11
N THR A 78 15.35 -11.62 -13.29
CA THR A 78 16.72 -11.26 -13.67
C THR A 78 17.04 -9.78 -13.54
N TYR A 79 16.10 -8.87 -13.82
CA TYR A 79 16.30 -7.43 -13.64
C TYR A 79 16.42 -7.07 -12.15
N TYR A 80 15.55 -7.64 -11.31
CA TYR A 80 15.61 -7.42 -9.86
C TYR A 80 16.88 -8.01 -9.24
N ASP A 81 17.36 -9.16 -9.72
CA ASP A 81 18.63 -9.76 -9.31
C ASP A 81 19.82 -8.87 -9.70
N THR A 82 19.88 -8.41 -10.95
CA THR A 82 20.93 -7.49 -11.41
C THR A 82 20.89 -6.17 -10.63
N LYS A 83 19.70 -5.57 -10.44
CA LYS A 83 19.53 -4.37 -9.59
C LYS A 83 20.04 -4.60 -8.17
N SER A 84 19.74 -5.76 -7.59
CA SER A 84 20.19 -6.12 -6.24
C SER A 84 21.71 -6.22 -6.14
N GLN A 85 22.36 -6.81 -7.14
CA GLN A 85 23.82 -6.95 -7.22
C GLN A 85 24.53 -5.60 -7.43
N VAL A 86 24.03 -4.76 -8.34
CA VAL A 86 24.59 -3.42 -8.60
C VAL A 86 24.43 -2.54 -7.36
N PHE A 87 23.25 -2.54 -6.71
CA PHE A 87 23.01 -1.74 -5.51
C PHE A 87 23.81 -2.24 -4.28
N ALA A 88 24.07 -3.55 -4.16
CA ALA A 88 24.97 -4.07 -3.14
C ALA A 88 26.41 -3.56 -3.36
N ALA A 89 26.92 -3.68 -4.59
CA ALA A 89 28.24 -3.14 -4.94
C ALA A 89 28.32 -1.62 -4.73
N LEU A 90 27.25 -0.87 -5.01
CA LEU A 90 27.19 0.57 -4.77
C LEU A 90 27.35 0.91 -3.27
N ILE A 91 26.65 0.18 -2.39
CA ILE A 91 26.78 0.34 -0.92
C ILE A 91 28.17 -0.04 -0.42
N ASP A 92 28.77 -1.10 -0.97
CA ASP A 92 30.13 -1.51 -0.61
C ASP A 92 31.19 -0.49 -1.05
N THR A 93 30.90 0.31 -2.09
CA THR A 93 31.80 1.37 -2.61
C THR A 93 31.56 2.77 -2.04
N ILE A 94 30.35 3.10 -1.59
CA ILE A 94 29.98 4.47 -1.16
C ILE A 94 29.30 4.47 0.21
N ASP A 95 29.76 5.36 1.10
CA ASP A 95 29.00 5.77 2.28
C ASP A 95 27.84 6.69 1.88
N LEU A 96 26.63 6.12 1.87
CA LEU A 96 25.36 6.83 1.60
C LEU A 96 25.17 8.12 2.42
N SER A 97 25.81 8.25 3.59
CA SER A 97 25.74 9.45 4.43
C SER A 97 26.54 10.64 3.88
N GLN A 98 27.40 10.42 2.87
CA GLN A 98 28.13 11.49 2.17
C GLN A 98 27.31 12.03 0.99
N LEU A 99 26.70 11.14 0.19
CA LEU A 99 25.77 11.52 -0.88
C LEU A 99 24.60 12.37 -0.35
N ALA A 100 24.11 12.07 0.85
CA ALA A 100 23.04 12.84 1.51
C ALA A 100 23.43 14.28 1.94
N LYS A 101 24.70 14.67 1.81
CA LYS A 101 25.21 16.04 2.09
C LYS A 101 25.44 16.86 0.82
N LEU A 102 25.53 16.20 -0.33
CA LEU A 102 25.65 16.84 -1.63
C LEU A 102 24.27 17.38 -2.07
N ASP A 103 24.27 18.26 -3.05
CA ASP A 103 23.04 18.61 -3.75
C ASP A 103 22.53 17.41 -4.60
N PRO A 104 21.21 17.34 -4.90
CA PRO A 104 20.64 16.19 -5.60
C PRO A 104 21.14 15.99 -7.03
N GLU A 105 21.69 17.01 -7.69
CA GLU A 105 22.21 16.91 -9.05
C GLU A 105 23.61 16.28 -9.02
N SER A 106 24.54 16.82 -8.23
CA SER A 106 25.87 16.24 -8.01
C SER A 106 25.80 14.80 -7.49
N ALA A 107 24.92 14.53 -6.53
CA ALA A 107 24.73 13.16 -6.01
C ALA A 107 24.23 12.18 -7.09
N ARG A 108 23.39 12.65 -8.04
CA ARG A 108 22.92 11.84 -9.17
C ARG A 108 24.02 11.59 -10.20
N GLU A 109 24.96 12.52 -10.37
CA GLU A 109 26.14 12.34 -11.23
C GLU A 109 27.13 11.35 -10.63
N GLU A 110 27.49 11.46 -9.35
CA GLU A 110 28.37 10.48 -8.68
C GLU A 110 27.80 9.06 -8.71
N ILE A 111 26.49 8.90 -8.44
CA ILE A 111 25.81 7.59 -8.54
C ILE A 111 25.87 7.07 -9.98
N ARG A 112 25.74 7.93 -11.00
CA ARG A 112 25.80 7.53 -12.41
C ARG A 112 27.15 6.95 -12.79
N ASP A 113 28.22 7.65 -12.46
CA ASP A 113 29.57 7.21 -12.83
C ASP A 113 29.92 5.88 -12.15
N ILE A 114 29.58 5.74 -10.87
CA ILE A 114 29.89 4.52 -10.10
C ILE A 114 28.99 3.34 -10.53
N VAL A 115 27.72 3.56 -10.88
CA VAL A 115 26.86 2.52 -11.46
C VAL A 115 27.40 2.06 -12.83
N ASN A 116 27.87 2.98 -13.67
CA ASN A 116 28.49 2.66 -14.96
C ASN A 116 29.76 1.81 -14.78
N ASP A 117 30.64 2.18 -13.84
CA ASP A 117 31.84 1.42 -13.51
C ASP A 117 31.51 0.02 -12.98
N ILE A 118 30.53 -0.10 -12.09
CA ILE A 118 30.07 -1.41 -11.58
C ILE A 118 29.53 -2.29 -12.72
N ILE A 119 28.75 -1.73 -13.65
CA ILE A 119 28.22 -2.46 -14.81
C ILE A 119 29.35 -2.95 -15.72
N ALA A 120 30.35 -2.11 -15.98
CA ALA A 120 31.53 -2.47 -16.76
C ALA A 120 32.39 -3.55 -16.09
N ILE A 121 32.69 -3.41 -14.78
CA ILE A 121 33.51 -4.36 -14.01
C ILE A 121 32.82 -5.72 -13.87
N LYS A 122 31.50 -5.74 -13.67
CA LYS A 122 30.71 -6.99 -13.57
C LYS A 122 30.36 -7.59 -14.92
N ASN A 123 30.61 -6.87 -16.02
CA ASN A 123 30.32 -7.28 -17.40
C ASN A 123 28.86 -7.73 -17.59
N PHE A 124 27.91 -6.95 -17.05
CA PHE A 124 26.48 -7.21 -17.24
C PHE A 124 26.07 -6.89 -18.68
N ALA A 125 25.51 -7.88 -19.39
CA ALA A 125 24.99 -7.69 -20.73
C ALA A 125 23.56 -7.10 -20.68
N MET A 126 23.42 -5.81 -20.97
CA MET A 126 22.14 -5.11 -21.09
C MET A 126 22.22 -4.01 -22.15
N SER A 127 21.07 -3.51 -22.59
CA SER A 127 20.98 -2.36 -23.50
C SER A 127 21.15 -1.03 -22.75
N ILE A 128 21.51 0.03 -23.49
CA ILE A 128 21.66 1.39 -22.94
C ILE A 128 20.36 1.85 -22.25
N ALA A 129 19.20 1.52 -22.82
CA ALA A 129 17.90 1.85 -22.23
C ALA A 129 17.64 1.13 -20.89
N GLU A 130 18.05 -0.14 -20.76
CA GLU A 130 17.94 -0.88 -19.49
C GLU A 130 18.93 -0.35 -18.44
N GLN A 131 20.11 0.12 -18.87
CA GLN A 131 21.10 0.77 -18.02
C GLN A 131 20.61 2.14 -17.50
N GLU A 132 19.98 2.94 -18.35
CA GLU A 132 19.34 4.21 -17.96
C GLU A 132 18.15 3.99 -17.02
N GLU A 133 17.31 2.99 -17.27
CA GLU A 133 16.19 2.60 -16.39
C GLU A 133 16.70 2.11 -15.03
N LEU A 134 17.76 1.30 -15.02
CA LEU A 134 18.42 0.82 -13.79
C LEU A 134 19.06 1.97 -13.00
N LEU A 135 19.71 2.91 -13.68
CA LEU A 135 20.26 4.12 -13.07
C LEU A 135 19.16 4.93 -12.37
N GLU A 136 18.05 5.21 -13.06
CA GLU A 136 16.94 5.97 -12.49
C GLU A 136 16.31 5.24 -11.29
N ASP A 137 16.08 3.94 -11.41
CA ASP A 137 15.64 3.06 -10.32
C ASP A 137 16.57 3.13 -9.08
N ILE A 138 17.90 3.17 -9.29
CA ILE A 138 18.91 3.25 -8.20
C ILE A 138 18.94 4.67 -7.60
N CYS A 139 18.93 5.71 -8.42
CA CYS A 139 18.87 7.10 -7.95
C CYS A 139 17.61 7.35 -7.11
N ASN A 140 16.46 6.81 -7.52
CA ASN A 140 15.22 6.89 -6.75
C ASN A 140 15.32 6.13 -5.41
N ASP A 141 16.01 4.98 -5.37
CA ASP A 141 16.25 4.23 -4.13
C ASP A 141 17.23 4.94 -3.18
N VAL A 142 18.26 5.62 -3.70
CA VAL A 142 19.30 6.30 -2.91
C VAL A 142 18.89 7.70 -2.44
N LEU A 143 18.22 8.49 -3.29
CA LEU A 143 17.90 9.89 -3.03
C LEU A 143 16.40 10.11 -2.77
N GLY A 144 15.53 9.42 -3.50
CA GLY A 144 14.07 9.60 -3.48
C GLY A 144 13.33 8.64 -2.54
N TYR A 145 12.11 8.27 -2.94
CA TYR A 145 11.22 7.34 -2.23
C TYR A 145 11.27 5.90 -2.80
N GLY A 146 12.31 5.57 -3.56
CA GLY A 146 12.52 4.26 -4.17
C GLY A 146 11.38 3.85 -5.09
N PRO A 147 10.86 2.60 -5.01
CA PRO A 147 9.81 2.12 -5.89
C PRO A 147 8.46 2.88 -5.78
N LEU A 148 8.30 3.77 -4.79
CA LEU A 148 7.09 4.55 -4.56
C LEU A 148 7.00 5.82 -5.42
N GLU A 149 8.11 6.35 -5.92
CA GLU A 149 8.18 7.52 -6.83
C GLU A 149 7.04 7.54 -7.89
N PRO A 150 6.90 6.52 -8.77
CA PRO A 150 5.87 6.51 -9.81
C PRO A 150 4.43 6.40 -9.28
N LEU A 151 4.22 6.00 -8.02
CA LEU A 151 2.90 6.03 -7.37
C LEU A 151 2.62 7.39 -6.74
N LEU A 152 3.64 8.03 -6.16
CA LEU A 152 3.53 9.37 -5.59
C LEU A 152 3.31 10.43 -6.67
N ALA A 153 3.89 10.28 -7.86
CA ALA A 153 3.66 11.15 -9.01
C ALA A 153 2.21 11.11 -9.56
N ARG A 154 1.43 10.05 -9.27
CA ARG A 154 0.09 9.82 -9.82
C ARG A 154 -1.02 10.50 -9.02
N ASP A 155 -1.67 11.52 -9.59
CA ASP A 155 -2.74 12.28 -8.92
C ASP A 155 -4.08 11.52 -8.82
N ASP A 156 -4.25 10.40 -9.54
CA ASP A 156 -5.46 9.56 -9.48
C ASP A 156 -5.52 8.61 -8.27
N ILE A 157 -4.41 8.47 -7.53
CA ILE A 157 -4.28 7.61 -6.35
C ILE A 157 -4.67 8.37 -5.08
N ALA A 158 -5.55 7.78 -4.26
CA ALA A 158 -6.00 8.33 -2.99
C ALA A 158 -5.21 7.80 -1.78
N ASP A 159 -4.82 6.53 -1.79
CA ASP A 159 -4.05 5.88 -0.73
C ASP A 159 -3.05 4.88 -1.33
N ILE A 160 -1.90 4.71 -0.67
CA ILE A 160 -0.85 3.75 -1.03
C ILE A 160 -0.56 2.94 0.23
N MET A 161 -0.78 1.63 0.17
CA MET A 161 -0.63 0.71 1.31
C MET A 161 0.44 -0.33 0.97
N VAL A 162 1.48 -0.40 1.79
CA VAL A 162 2.58 -1.38 1.66
C VAL A 162 2.57 -2.29 2.88
N ASN A 163 2.43 -3.59 2.64
CA ASN A 163 2.42 -4.63 3.67
C ASN A 163 3.63 -5.54 3.46
N GLY A 164 4.78 -5.10 3.94
CA GLY A 164 6.08 -5.69 3.64
C GLY A 164 6.53 -5.47 2.19
N SER A 165 7.77 -5.86 1.89
CA SER A 165 8.47 -5.59 0.62
C SER A 165 7.77 -6.08 -0.66
N LYS A 166 6.88 -7.09 -0.57
CA LYS A 166 6.30 -7.77 -1.74
C LYS A 166 4.87 -7.34 -2.10
N ASN A 167 4.16 -6.68 -1.17
CA ASN A 167 2.73 -6.41 -1.31
C ASN A 167 2.46 -4.90 -1.26
N VAL A 168 2.30 -4.29 -2.44
CA VAL A 168 1.97 -2.87 -2.59
C VAL A 168 0.61 -2.72 -3.25
N TYR A 169 -0.31 -2.05 -2.57
CA TYR A 169 -1.68 -1.77 -2.99
C TYR A 169 -1.89 -0.27 -3.12
N ILE A 170 -2.81 0.11 -4.00
CA ILE A 170 -3.23 1.50 -4.21
C ILE A 170 -4.75 1.60 -4.20
N GLU A 171 -5.29 2.71 -3.68
CA GLU A 171 -6.70 3.04 -3.85
C GLU A 171 -6.86 4.02 -5.02
N VAL A 172 -7.64 3.63 -6.04
CA VAL A 172 -8.01 4.47 -7.18
C VAL A 172 -9.54 4.49 -7.27
N ASN A 173 -10.14 5.68 -7.23
CA ASN A 173 -11.60 5.87 -7.29
C ASN A 173 -12.40 4.99 -6.30
N GLY A 174 -11.91 4.84 -5.06
CA GLY A 174 -12.57 4.03 -4.02
C GLY A 174 -12.42 2.51 -4.18
N LYS A 175 -11.55 2.04 -5.09
CA LYS A 175 -11.22 0.62 -5.28
C LYS A 175 -9.76 0.37 -4.95
N VAL A 176 -9.51 -0.67 -4.15
CA VAL A 176 -8.15 -1.13 -3.84
C VAL A 176 -7.67 -2.09 -4.93
N GLU A 177 -6.53 -1.79 -5.52
CA GLU A 177 -5.88 -2.58 -6.56
C GLU A 177 -4.45 -2.95 -6.13
N GLN A 178 -4.04 -4.19 -6.37
CA GLN A 178 -2.64 -4.60 -6.16
C GLN A 178 -1.78 -4.12 -7.33
N THR A 179 -0.63 -3.53 -7.03
CA THR A 179 0.32 -3.06 -8.04
C THR A 179 1.34 -4.14 -8.42
N GLY A 180 1.98 -4.00 -9.58
CA GLY A 180 3.16 -4.79 -9.95
C GLY A 180 4.48 -4.35 -9.27
N ILE A 181 4.44 -3.32 -8.41
CA ILE A 181 5.64 -2.73 -7.79
C ILE A 181 6.04 -3.54 -6.55
N ARG A 182 7.35 -3.76 -6.41
CA ARG A 182 7.95 -4.49 -5.29
C ARG A 182 9.21 -3.78 -4.82
N PHE A 183 9.48 -3.86 -3.53
CA PHE A 183 10.77 -3.55 -2.95
C PHE A 183 11.68 -4.79 -3.07
N ARG A 184 12.99 -4.56 -3.08
CA ARG A 184 14.01 -5.62 -3.09
C ARG A 184 13.89 -6.52 -1.87
N ASP A 185 13.77 -5.90 -0.70
CA ASP A 185 13.71 -6.56 0.60
C ASP A 185 13.07 -5.65 1.66
N ASN A 186 12.84 -6.18 2.86
CA ASN A 186 12.24 -5.42 3.97
C ASN A 186 13.19 -4.34 4.54
N GLN A 187 14.51 -4.46 4.36
CA GLN A 187 15.48 -3.46 4.80
C GLN A 187 15.43 -2.21 3.92
N GLN A 188 15.27 -2.36 2.60
CA GLN A 188 15.06 -1.24 1.67
C GLN A 188 13.80 -0.46 2.05
N LEU A 189 12.70 -1.16 2.30
CA LEU A 189 11.45 -0.53 2.74
C LEU A 189 11.63 0.20 4.08
N LEU A 190 12.31 -0.41 5.06
CA LEU A 190 12.63 0.24 6.34
C LEU A 190 13.50 1.50 6.15
N ASN A 191 14.53 1.43 5.30
CA ASN A 191 15.42 2.56 5.01
C ASN A 191 14.66 3.72 4.34
N ILE A 192 13.76 3.42 3.40
CA ILE A 192 12.88 4.43 2.76
C ILE A 192 11.94 5.06 3.80
N CYS A 193 11.30 4.25 4.65
CA CYS A 193 10.47 4.75 5.74
C CYS A 193 11.27 5.65 6.71
N GLN A 194 12.49 5.24 7.07
CA GLN A 194 13.40 6.04 7.90
C GLN A 194 13.75 7.39 7.25
N ARG A 195 14.02 7.41 5.94
CA ARG A 195 14.25 8.65 5.19
C ARG A 195 13.03 9.57 5.21
N ILE A 196 11.83 9.04 4.96
CA ILE A 196 10.57 9.79 4.99
C ILE A 196 10.34 10.44 6.37
N VAL A 197 10.49 9.69 7.46
CA VAL A 197 10.28 10.25 8.81
C VAL A 197 11.41 11.20 9.23
N SER A 198 12.64 10.97 8.76
CA SER A 198 13.78 11.85 9.04
C SER A 198 13.63 13.23 8.39
N GLN A 199 13.02 13.32 7.20
CA GLN A 199 12.69 14.60 6.55
C GLN A 199 11.77 15.50 7.40
N VAL A 200 10.96 14.92 8.29
CA VAL A 200 10.12 15.66 9.26
C VAL A 200 10.69 15.70 10.68
N GLY A 201 11.98 15.37 10.86
CA GLY A 201 12.66 15.38 12.16
C GLY A 201 12.20 14.28 13.13
N ARG A 202 11.62 13.19 12.61
CA ARG A 202 11.18 12.02 13.39
C ARG A 202 12.07 10.82 13.12
N ARG A 203 11.88 9.74 13.90
CA ARG A 203 12.63 8.48 13.79
C ARG A 203 11.66 7.30 13.77
N VAL A 204 12.10 6.19 13.20
CA VAL A 204 11.40 4.90 13.24
C VAL A 204 12.44 3.78 13.26
N ASP A 205 12.40 2.96 14.30
CA ASP A 205 13.36 1.89 14.58
C ASP A 205 12.74 0.89 15.57
N GLU A 206 13.48 -0.15 15.95
CA GLU A 206 12.97 -1.21 16.84
C GLU A 206 12.55 -0.70 18.23
N SER A 207 13.09 0.44 18.69
CA SER A 207 12.73 1.08 19.96
C SER A 207 11.50 2.00 19.84
N SER A 208 11.29 2.57 18.65
CA SER A 208 10.17 3.45 18.31
C SER A 208 9.51 2.98 17.00
N PRO A 209 8.78 1.85 17.00
CA PRO A 209 8.32 1.19 15.78
C PRO A 209 7.13 1.86 15.09
N ILE A 210 6.42 2.79 15.74
CA ILE A 210 5.27 3.50 15.14
C ILE A 210 5.63 4.96 14.92
N CYS A 211 5.39 5.48 13.71
CA CYS A 211 5.66 6.88 13.41
C CYS A 211 4.66 7.48 12.41
N ASP A 212 4.08 8.63 12.75
CA ASP A 212 3.28 9.46 11.84
C ASP A 212 4.10 10.64 11.31
N ALA A 213 4.04 10.87 10.00
CA ALA A 213 4.76 11.90 9.29
C ALA A 213 3.88 12.60 8.23
N ARG A 214 4.43 13.66 7.62
CA ARG A 214 3.82 14.37 6.49
C ARG A 214 4.87 14.56 5.40
N LEU A 215 4.54 14.19 4.18
CA LEU A 215 5.40 14.44 3.03
C LEU A 215 5.34 15.93 2.61
N PRO A 216 6.33 16.42 1.85
CA PRO A 216 6.35 17.81 1.37
C PRO A 216 5.14 18.20 0.51
N ASP A 217 4.48 17.23 -0.13
CA ASP A 217 3.24 17.40 -0.90
C ASP A 217 1.97 17.58 -0.01
N GLY A 218 2.12 17.45 1.31
CA GLY A 218 1.02 17.51 2.30
C GLY A 218 0.37 16.17 2.61
N SER A 219 0.74 15.10 1.91
CA SER A 219 0.25 13.73 2.14
C SER A 219 0.63 13.23 3.53
N ARG A 220 -0.23 12.40 4.12
CA ARG A 220 -0.02 11.86 5.48
C ARG A 220 0.57 10.47 5.39
N VAL A 221 1.59 10.21 6.19
CA VAL A 221 2.29 8.93 6.23
C VAL A 221 2.16 8.32 7.61
N ASN A 222 1.82 7.04 7.68
CA ASN A 222 1.94 6.20 8.86
C ASN A 222 2.91 5.05 8.58
N VAL A 223 3.84 4.81 9.50
CA VAL A 223 4.84 3.73 9.42
C VAL A 223 4.70 2.84 10.66
N ILE A 224 4.73 1.53 10.44
CA ILE A 224 4.83 0.51 11.50
C ILE A 224 5.99 -0.43 11.15
N ALA A 225 7.06 -0.39 11.94
CA ALA A 225 8.25 -1.23 11.79
C ALA A 225 8.18 -2.50 12.68
N PRO A 226 9.04 -3.51 12.42
CA PRO A 226 9.32 -4.57 13.39
C PRO A 226 9.77 -3.97 14.74
N PRO A 227 9.46 -4.63 15.89
CA PRO A 227 8.84 -5.95 16.00
C PRO A 227 7.30 -5.98 15.88
N LEU A 228 6.63 -4.83 15.71
CA LEU A 228 5.16 -4.79 15.64
C LEU A 228 4.61 -5.28 14.30
N ALA A 229 5.33 -5.03 13.20
CA ALA A 229 4.98 -5.52 11.87
C ALA A 229 5.69 -6.86 11.58
N ILE A 230 4.99 -7.97 11.85
CA ILE A 230 5.54 -9.34 11.83
C ILE A 230 6.07 -9.74 10.44
N ASP A 231 5.34 -9.43 9.37
CA ASP A 231 5.69 -9.76 7.99
C ASP A 231 6.73 -8.80 7.36
N GLY A 232 7.21 -7.83 8.15
CA GLY A 232 8.05 -6.71 7.71
C GLY A 232 7.31 -5.37 7.78
N THR A 233 8.06 -4.28 7.69
CA THR A 233 7.56 -2.90 7.80
C THR A 233 6.30 -2.66 6.98
N ALA A 234 5.29 -2.06 7.60
CA ALA A 234 4.09 -1.57 6.95
C ALA A 234 4.14 -0.04 6.81
N LEU A 235 3.60 0.46 5.71
CA LEU A 235 3.60 1.88 5.35
C LEU A 235 2.28 2.23 4.67
N THR A 236 1.61 3.29 5.14
CA THR A 236 0.38 3.81 4.53
C THR A 236 0.57 5.29 4.20
N ILE A 237 0.35 5.68 2.95
CA ILE A 237 0.47 7.06 2.46
C ILE A 237 -0.88 7.53 1.91
N ARG A 238 -1.59 8.30 2.73
CA ARG A 238 -2.86 8.93 2.36
C ARG A 238 -2.58 10.22 1.60
N LYS A 239 -2.78 10.19 0.29
CA LYS A 239 -2.47 11.31 -0.60
C LYS A 239 -3.41 12.50 -0.36
N PHE A 240 -2.85 13.70 -0.42
CA PHE A 240 -3.66 14.92 -0.42
C PHE A 240 -4.24 15.16 -1.83
N LYS A 241 -5.56 15.07 -2.00
CA LYS A 241 -6.20 15.40 -3.28
C LYS A 241 -6.04 16.90 -3.58
N LYS A 242 -5.53 17.21 -4.78
CA LYS A 242 -5.37 18.59 -5.27
C LYS A 242 -6.73 19.27 -5.49
N ASP A 243 -7.74 18.51 -5.88
CA ASP A 243 -9.13 18.98 -5.99
C ASP A 243 -9.68 19.38 -4.62
N LYS A 244 -9.83 20.69 -4.44
CA LYS A 244 -10.53 21.26 -3.29
C LYS A 244 -12.02 20.95 -3.44
N LEU A 245 -12.57 20.20 -2.49
CA LEU A 245 -14.03 20.04 -2.38
C LEU A 245 -14.65 21.43 -2.18
N THR A 246 -15.43 21.87 -3.16
CA THR A 246 -16.29 23.06 -3.04
C THR A 246 -17.56 22.69 -2.26
N LEU A 247 -18.04 23.63 -1.45
CA LEU A 247 -19.35 23.53 -0.81
C LEU A 247 -20.38 24.13 -1.77
N ASP A 248 -21.06 23.27 -2.52
CA ASP A 248 -22.15 23.60 -3.47
C ASP A 248 -23.30 22.59 -3.24
#